data_AF-A0A512N902-F1
#
_entry.id   AF-A0A512N902-F1
#
_cell.length_a   1.000
_cell.length_b   1.000
_cell.length_c   1.000
_cell.angle_alpha   90.00
_cell.angle_beta   90.00
_cell.angle_gamma   90.00
#
_symmetry.space_group_name_H-M   'P 1'
#
loop_
_entity.id
_entity.type
_entity.pdbx_description
1 polymer ?
#
loop_
_entity_poly.entity_id
_entity_poly.type
_entity_poly.pdbx_seq_one_letter_code
_entity_poly.pdbx_strand_id
1 'polypeptide(L)'
;MPTALLAPVGCSVLAAALLLTTACDGFRAGHVSAGGAPADTTRGIDQAYAQRDACLARNATERALAGASVRARAQTLALACASETDRLILASGQGNAAIASAIRDDTEFRALGVVLRTPNTN
;
A
#
# COMPACT_ATOMS: atom_id res chain seq x y z
N MET A 1 -56.58 35.68 25.79
CA MET A 1 -57.09 34.98 24.58
C MET A 1 -55.92 34.31 23.89
N PRO A 2 -55.91 32.98 23.74
CA PRO A 2 -54.77 32.22 23.25
C PRO A 2 -54.96 31.76 21.79
N THR A 3 -53.87 31.79 21.00
CA THR A 3 -53.66 30.96 19.79
C THR A 3 -52.15 31.05 19.51
N ALA A 4 -51.33 30.08 19.93
CA ALA A 4 -50.94 28.86 19.19
C ALA A 4 -50.08 29.23 17.96
N LEU A 5 -48.87 28.72 17.75
CA LEU A 5 -48.57 27.32 17.46
C LEU A 5 -47.04 27.12 17.34
N LEU A 6 -46.56 25.93 17.76
CA LEU A 6 -45.36 25.19 17.32
C LEU A 6 -43.95 25.67 17.73
N ALA A 7 -43.39 24.98 18.72
CA ALA A 7 -41.98 24.61 18.71
C ALA A 7 -41.72 23.54 17.62
N PRO A 8 -40.46 23.37 17.19
CA PRO A 8 -39.81 22.16 17.68
C PRO A 8 -38.38 22.39 18.19
N VAL A 9 -38.19 21.81 19.37
CA VAL A 9 -36.94 21.24 19.90
C VAL A 9 -36.12 20.59 18.78
N GLY A 10 -34.85 20.98 18.64
CA GLY A 10 -33.91 20.24 17.80
C GLY A 10 -32.98 21.08 16.94
N CYS A 11 -32.29 22.07 17.51
CA CYS A 11 -31.27 22.80 16.75
C CYS A 11 -30.12 23.33 17.62
N SER A 12 -29.76 22.63 18.69
CA SER A 12 -28.63 23.03 19.55
C SER A 12 -27.49 22.00 19.61
N VAL A 13 -27.71 20.77 19.14
CA VAL A 13 -26.68 19.70 19.13
C VAL A 13 -25.86 19.71 17.84
N LEU A 14 -26.41 20.25 16.74
CA LEU A 14 -25.72 20.32 15.43
C LEU A 14 -24.58 21.35 15.40
N ALA A 15 -24.61 22.38 16.23
CA ALA A 15 -23.57 23.42 16.24
C ALA A 15 -22.25 22.96 16.91
N ALA A 16 -22.30 22.02 17.86
CA ALA A 16 -21.12 21.51 18.56
C ALA A 16 -20.33 20.48 17.72
N ALA A 17 -20.99 19.76 16.81
CA ALA A 17 -20.34 18.76 15.96
C ALA A 17 -19.54 19.37 14.79
N LEU A 18 -19.91 20.57 14.34
CA LEU A 18 -19.24 21.27 13.22
C LEU A 18 -17.93 21.97 13.60
N LEU A 19 -17.66 22.17 14.90
CA LEU A 19 -16.42 22.79 15.39
C LEU A 19 -15.29 21.77 15.62
N LEU A 20 -15.53 20.47 15.44
CA LEU A 20 -14.55 19.40 15.61
C LEU A 20 -13.89 18.94 14.30
N THR A 21 -14.31 19.44 13.14
CA THR A 21 -13.78 18.99 11.84
C THR A 21 -12.67 19.87 11.24
N THR A 22 -12.28 20.97 11.89
CA THR A 22 -11.30 21.93 11.30
C THR A 22 -9.88 21.81 11.84
N ALA A 23 -9.51 20.70 12.48
CA ALA A 23 -8.13 20.46 12.95
C ALA A 23 -7.39 19.35 12.18
N CYS A 24 -8.02 18.69 11.19
CA CYS A 24 -7.37 17.62 10.42
C CYS A 24 -6.60 18.09 9.19
N ASP A 25 -6.65 19.38 8.81
CA ASP A 25 -5.92 19.93 7.65
C ASP A 25 -4.58 20.57 8.02
N GLY A 26 -4.03 20.26 9.19
CA GLY A 26 -2.81 20.88 9.71
C GLY A 26 -1.55 20.01 9.69
N PHE A 27 -1.67 18.69 9.61
CA PHE A 27 -0.49 17.83 9.44
C PHE A 27 -0.24 17.64 7.95
N ARG A 28 0.22 18.71 7.28
CA ARG A 28 1.19 18.47 6.21
C ARG A 28 2.35 17.79 6.91
N ALA A 29 2.36 16.46 6.88
CA ALA A 29 3.58 15.70 7.03
C ALA A 29 4.50 16.22 5.92
N GLY A 30 5.22 17.31 6.19
CA GLY A 30 6.41 17.64 5.45
C GLY A 30 7.20 16.35 5.42
N HIS A 31 7.45 15.85 4.22
CA HIS A 31 8.09 14.56 4.00
C HIS A 31 9.37 14.54 4.84
N VAL A 32 9.31 13.91 6.01
CA VAL A 32 10.50 13.65 6.80
C VAL A 32 11.15 12.50 6.05
N SER A 33 12.02 12.84 5.12
CA SER A 33 12.93 11.89 4.51
C SER A 33 13.83 11.41 5.63
N ALA A 34 13.45 10.31 6.28
CA ALA A 34 14.15 9.76 7.44
C ALA A 34 15.60 9.35 7.11
N GLY A 35 15.95 9.29 5.83
CA GLY A 35 17.33 9.39 5.34
C GLY A 35 17.40 10.60 4.40
N GLY A 36 18.42 11.44 4.55
CA GLY A 36 18.65 12.65 3.75
C GLY A 36 18.93 12.43 2.26
N ALA A 37 18.34 11.42 1.65
CA ALA A 37 18.34 11.21 0.21
C ALA A 37 17.57 12.34 -0.50
N PRO A 38 18.03 12.77 -1.69
CA PRO A 38 17.30 13.73 -2.51
C PRO A 38 15.88 13.26 -2.82
N ALA A 39 14.93 14.20 -2.92
CA ALA A 39 13.52 13.88 -3.20
C ALA A 39 13.33 13.08 -4.51
N ASP A 40 14.17 13.33 -5.52
CA ASP A 40 14.18 12.56 -6.77
C ASP A 40 14.58 11.10 -6.57
N THR A 41 15.55 10.83 -5.69
CA THR A 41 15.97 9.48 -5.32
C THR A 41 14.83 8.74 -4.64
N THR A 42 14.16 9.37 -3.67
CA THR A 42 13.01 8.79 -2.98
C THR A 42 11.87 8.49 -3.95
N ARG A 43 11.52 9.43 -4.84
CA ARG A 43 10.51 9.21 -5.88
C ARG A 43 10.84 8.04 -6.82
N GLY A 44 12.10 7.91 -7.22
CA GLY A 44 12.55 6.81 -8.08
C GLY A 44 12.40 5.44 -7.40
N ILE A 45 12.72 5.38 -6.11
CA ILE A 45 12.54 4.17 -5.29
C ILE A 45 11.05 3.83 -5.14
N ASP A 46 10.20 4.82 -4.82
CA ASP A 46 8.75 4.63 -4.70
C ASP A 46 8.14 4.11 -6.01
N GLN A 47 8.58 4.66 -7.15
CA GLN A 47 8.14 4.20 -8.47
C GLN A 47 8.58 2.75 -8.73
N ALA A 48 9.80 2.37 -8.36
CA ALA A 48 10.28 1.00 -8.53
C ALA A 48 9.49 0.02 -7.65
N TYR A 49 9.13 0.41 -6.42
CA TYR A 49 8.21 -0.37 -5.57
C TYR A 49 6.85 -0.56 -6.24
N ALA A 50 6.25 0.53 -6.76
CA ALA A 50 4.96 0.46 -7.44
C ALA A 50 5.00 -0.45 -8.69
N GLN A 51 6.09 -0.42 -9.46
CA GLN A 51 6.26 -1.29 -10.63
C GLN A 51 6.29 -2.78 -10.26
N ARG A 52 7.04 -3.14 -9.22
CA ARG A 52 7.08 -4.51 -8.70
C ARG A 52 5.71 -4.96 -8.23
N ASP A 53 5.04 -4.16 -7.42
CA ASP A 53 3.72 -4.51 -6.87
C ASP A 53 2.67 -4.65 -7.99
N ALA A 54 2.75 -3.82 -9.03
CA ALA A 54 1.92 -3.95 -10.22
C ALA A 54 2.24 -5.23 -11.02
N CYS A 55 3.51 -5.66 -11.10
CA CYS A 55 3.86 -6.94 -11.70
C CYS A 55 3.25 -8.11 -10.93
N LEU A 56 3.36 -8.10 -9.60
CA LEU A 56 2.79 -9.14 -8.74
C LEU A 56 1.27 -9.24 -8.93
N ALA A 57 0.57 -8.10 -8.97
CA ALA A 57 -0.86 -8.07 -9.21
C ALA A 57 -1.24 -8.59 -10.60
N ARG A 58 -0.48 -8.22 -11.66
CA ARG A 58 -0.74 -8.69 -13.03
C ARG A 58 -0.52 -10.18 -13.21
N ASN A 59 0.49 -10.75 -12.55
CA ASN A 59 0.84 -12.16 -12.66
C ASN A 59 0.04 -13.06 -11.70
N ALA A 60 -0.80 -12.48 -10.84
CA ALA A 60 -1.68 -13.19 -9.91
C ALA A 60 -2.89 -13.84 -10.61
N THR A 61 -2.63 -14.71 -11.59
CA THR A 61 -3.70 -15.43 -12.31
C THR A 61 -4.03 -16.73 -11.58
N GLU A 62 -5.33 -17.07 -11.47
CA GLU A 62 -5.78 -18.31 -10.81
C GLU A 62 -5.09 -19.56 -11.38
N ARG A 63 -4.83 -19.59 -12.69
CA ARG A 63 -4.13 -20.68 -13.37
C ARG A 63 -2.65 -20.81 -12.97
N ALA A 64 -1.92 -19.69 -12.86
CA ALA A 64 -0.54 -19.69 -12.37
C ALA A 64 -0.45 -20.07 -10.88
N LEU A 65 -1.59 -20.02 -10.20
CA LEU A 65 -1.76 -20.24 -8.79
C LEU A 65 -2.45 -21.58 -8.47
N ALA A 66 -2.76 -22.43 -9.45
CA ALA A 66 -3.46 -23.70 -9.20
C ALA A 66 -2.49 -24.84 -8.86
N GLY A 67 -2.94 -25.81 -8.05
CA GLY A 67 -2.32 -27.14 -7.92
C GLY A 67 -1.00 -27.24 -7.15
N ALA A 68 -0.42 -26.13 -6.70
CA ALA A 68 0.80 -26.09 -5.89
C ALA A 68 0.56 -25.53 -4.49
N SER A 69 1.48 -25.80 -3.55
CA SER A 69 1.42 -25.22 -2.21
C SER A 69 1.47 -23.68 -2.28
N VAL A 70 0.85 -23.01 -1.31
CA VAL A 70 0.84 -21.54 -1.22
C VAL A 70 2.25 -20.95 -1.32
N ARG A 71 3.24 -21.58 -0.66
CA ARG A 71 4.64 -21.14 -0.72
C ARG A 71 5.24 -21.30 -2.11
N ALA A 72 5.01 -22.44 -2.78
CA ALA A 72 5.51 -22.66 -4.14
C ALA A 72 4.91 -21.65 -5.12
N ARG A 73 3.60 -21.38 -5.02
CA ARG A 73 2.91 -20.35 -5.81
C ARG A 73 3.52 -18.96 -5.59
N ALA A 74 3.78 -18.60 -4.33
CA ALA A 74 4.39 -17.32 -3.99
C ALA A 74 5.81 -17.18 -4.57
N GLN A 75 6.62 -18.24 -4.49
CA GLN A 75 7.96 -18.26 -5.08
C GLN A 75 7.92 -18.13 -6.61
N THR A 76 7.03 -18.87 -7.28
CA THR A 76 6.83 -18.74 -8.73
C THR A 76 6.41 -17.33 -9.12
N LEU A 77 5.49 -16.72 -8.36
CA LEU A 77 5.03 -15.35 -8.61
C LEU A 77 6.15 -14.32 -8.39
N ALA A 78 6.94 -14.46 -7.32
CA ALA A 78 8.10 -13.61 -7.07
C ALA A 78 9.14 -13.74 -8.19
N LEU A 79 9.43 -14.96 -8.65
CA LEU A 79 10.33 -15.23 -9.77
C LEU A 79 9.85 -14.61 -11.09
N ALA A 80 8.53 -14.64 -11.36
CA ALA A 80 7.97 -14.00 -12.54
C ALA A 80 8.19 -12.47 -12.57
N CYS A 81 8.36 -11.85 -11.40
CA CYS A 81 8.63 -10.42 -11.22
C CYS A 81 10.07 -10.12 -10.80
N ALA A 82 11.02 -11.03 -11.09
CA ALA A 82 12.43 -10.84 -10.75
C ALA A 82 13.02 -9.59 -11.41
N SER A 83 12.61 -9.27 -12.64
CA SER A 83 13.14 -8.11 -13.36
C SER A 83 12.81 -6.77 -12.68
N GLU A 84 11.57 -6.62 -12.19
CA GLU A 84 11.11 -5.45 -11.44
C GLU A 84 11.79 -5.38 -10.08
N THR A 85 12.00 -6.55 -9.45
CA THR A 85 12.72 -6.66 -8.18
C THR A 85 14.18 -6.22 -8.32
N ASP A 86 14.88 -6.65 -9.37
CA ASP A 86 16.25 -6.24 -9.63
C ASP A 86 16.36 -4.74 -9.94
N ARG A 87 15.39 -4.16 -10.67
CA ARG A 87 15.30 -2.70 -10.85
C ARG A 87 15.14 -1.95 -9.53
N LEU A 88 14.30 -2.47 -8.64
CA LEU A 88 14.11 -1.91 -7.30
C LEU A 88 15.39 -2.00 -6.45
N ILE A 89 16.12 -3.11 -6.53
CA ILE A 89 17.43 -3.28 -5.87
C ILE A 89 18.43 -2.23 -6.36
N LEU A 90 18.52 -2.05 -7.67
CA LEU A 90 19.40 -1.06 -8.30
C LEU A 90 19.04 0.37 -7.85
N ALA A 91 17.75 0.70 -7.80
CA ALA A 91 17.27 2.01 -7.37
C ALA A 91 17.51 2.28 -5.87
N SER A 92 17.45 1.25 -5.03
CA SER A 92 17.45 1.41 -3.56
C SER A 92 18.82 1.41 -2.91
N GLY A 93 19.77 0.64 -3.44
CA GLY A 93 21.00 0.34 -2.69
C GLY A 93 22.28 0.24 -3.50
N GLN A 94 22.25 0.45 -4.83
CA GLN A 94 23.41 0.42 -5.73
C GLN A 94 24.43 -0.71 -5.42
N GLY A 95 23.95 -1.93 -5.15
CA GLY A 95 24.82 -3.09 -4.90
C GLY A 95 25.05 -3.43 -3.42
N ASN A 96 24.41 -2.77 -2.47
CA ASN A 96 24.38 -3.23 -1.08
C ASN A 96 23.64 -4.59 -0.97
N ALA A 97 24.37 -5.64 -0.65
CA ALA A 97 23.85 -7.01 -0.59
C ALA A 97 22.76 -7.20 0.48
N ALA A 98 22.83 -6.49 1.61
CA ALA A 98 21.80 -6.56 2.65
C ALA A 98 20.48 -5.93 2.18
N ILE A 99 20.55 -4.78 1.49
CA ILE A 99 19.38 -4.15 0.86
C ILE A 99 18.81 -5.05 -0.22
N ALA A 100 19.66 -5.65 -1.05
CA ALA A 100 19.24 -6.59 -2.09
C ALA A 100 18.49 -7.81 -1.50
N SER A 101 19.02 -8.41 -0.43
CA SER A 101 18.38 -9.52 0.28
C SER A 101 17.03 -9.10 0.85
N ALA A 102 16.97 -7.98 1.58
CA ALA A 102 15.74 -7.49 2.19
C ALA A 102 14.64 -7.20 1.15
N ILE A 103 15.00 -6.67 -0.02
CA ILE A 103 14.04 -6.43 -1.11
C ILE A 103 13.53 -7.75 -1.72
N ARG A 104 14.39 -8.77 -1.84
CA ARG A 104 13.98 -10.10 -2.31
C ARG A 104 13.01 -10.75 -1.31
N ASP A 105 13.34 -10.70 -0.03
CA ASP A 105 12.49 -11.22 1.05
C ASP A 105 11.14 -10.49 1.09
N ASP A 106 11.12 -9.15 0.99
CA ASP A 106 9.88 -8.35 0.90
C ASP A 106 9.04 -8.74 -0.33
N THR A 107 9.70 -9.00 -1.46
CA THR A 107 9.01 -9.41 -2.70
C THR A 107 8.34 -10.78 -2.53
N GLU A 108 9.03 -11.76 -1.95
CA GLU A 108 8.46 -13.07 -1.65
C GLU A 108 7.30 -12.97 -0.66
N PHE A 109 7.45 -12.15 0.40
CA PHE A 109 6.40 -11.92 1.37
C PHE A 109 5.15 -11.28 0.75
N ARG A 110 5.33 -10.31 -0.15
CA ARG A 110 4.21 -9.70 -0.87
C ARG A 110 3.55 -10.66 -1.85
N ALA A 111 4.34 -11.46 -2.56
CA ALA A 111 3.82 -12.52 -3.42
C ALA A 111 2.97 -13.49 -2.60
N LEU A 112 3.43 -13.91 -1.42
CA LEU A 112 2.65 -14.72 -0.49
C LEU A 112 1.32 -14.06 -0.12
N GLY A 113 1.33 -12.77 0.23
CA GLY A 113 0.12 -12.01 0.52
C GLY A 113 -0.86 -11.96 -0.66
N VAL A 114 -0.35 -11.84 -1.90
CA VAL A 114 -1.17 -11.89 -3.12
C VAL A 114 -1.82 -13.26 -3.27
N VAL A 115 -1.03 -14.34 -3.14
CA VAL A 115 -1.52 -15.72 -3.23
C VAL A 115 -2.62 -16.01 -2.21
N LEU A 116 -2.45 -15.54 -0.97
CA LEU A 116 -3.41 -15.75 0.12
C LEU A 116 -4.71 -14.94 -0.04
N ARG A 117 -4.66 -13.80 -0.74
CA ARG A 117 -5.85 -12.97 -1.02
C ARG A 117 -6.64 -13.47 -2.23
N THR A 118 -6.02 -14.19 -3.15
CA THR A 118 -6.75 -14.82 -4.25
C THR A 118 -7.65 -15.91 -3.69
N PRO A 119 -8.98 -15.83 -3.86
CA PRO A 119 -9.88 -16.87 -3.37
C PRO A 119 -9.50 -18.21 -3.98
N ASN A 120 -9.44 -19.26 -3.15
CA ASN A 120 -9.33 -20.63 -3.65
C ASN A 120 -10.65 -20.96 -4.36
N THR A 121 -10.71 -20.74 -5.66
CA THR A 121 -11.72 -21.36 -6.51
C THR A 121 -11.28 -22.81 -6.73
N ASN A 122 -11.61 -23.67 -5.76
CA ASN A 122 -11.60 -25.12 -5.95
C ASN A 122 -12.78 -25.53 -6.83
#